data_AF-A0A086ME67-F1
#
_entry.id   AF-A0A086ME67-F1
#
_cell.length_a   1.000
_cell.length_b   1.000
_cell.length_c   1.000
_cell.angle_alpha   90.00
_cell.angle_beta   90.00
_cell.angle_gamma   90.00
#
_symmetry.space_group_name_H-M   'P 1'
#
loop_
_entity.id
_entity.type
_entity.pdbx_description
1 polymer ?
#
loop_
_entity_poly.entity_id
_entity_poly.type
_entity_poly.pdbx_seq_one_letter_code
_entity_poly.pdbx_strand_id
1 'polypeptide(L)'
;MTMLRASGGKVLLKFEGARRQLGSALALYLDDLDPVSVHCLAGGGCEVIEFYAEKSGRQPFKNHILATASDLDIEELRRLQRQYWNAFKHATRRRGQQWVERDDEELLTRFTDEQNDHVLYIGWHDYFLATGTMPIEAQAHQAWYIAKYPEKLNPDRSIEPFDRLFPNLHACTRTEQKASLRNSIREARSNPDVMSHPQTDRRPLVLPWP
;
A
#
# COMPACT_ATOMS: atom_id res chain seq x y z
N MET A 1 15.85 17.46 3.89
CA MET A 1 15.31 16.61 2.81
C MET A 1 14.12 17.34 2.20
N THR A 2 14.26 17.82 0.97
CA THR A 2 13.30 18.72 0.33
C THR A 2 12.11 17.90 -0.14
N MET A 3 10.93 18.10 0.47
CA MET A 3 9.66 17.66 -0.12
C MET A 3 9.66 18.06 -1.60
N LEU A 4 9.06 17.25 -2.48
CA LEU A 4 8.78 17.61 -3.88
C LEU A 4 7.92 18.88 -3.93
N ARG A 5 8.56 20.03 -3.73
CA ARG A 5 8.01 21.37 -3.86
C ARG A 5 8.19 21.70 -5.33
N ALA A 6 7.07 21.87 -6.04
CA ALA A 6 7.11 22.62 -7.29
C ALA A 6 7.77 23.98 -7.01
N SER A 7 8.44 24.55 -8.01
CA SER A 7 8.89 25.95 -7.99
C SER A 7 7.75 26.83 -7.48
N GLY A 8 7.87 27.34 -6.24
CA GLY A 8 6.82 28.11 -5.56
C GLY A 8 6.13 27.45 -4.35
N GLY A 9 6.63 26.33 -3.82
CA GLY A 9 6.22 25.86 -2.48
C GLY A 9 4.80 25.29 -2.34
N LYS A 10 4.06 25.12 -3.44
CA LYS A 10 2.74 24.46 -3.43
C LYS A 10 2.90 22.95 -3.24
N VAL A 11 2.24 22.41 -2.21
CA VAL A 11 1.96 20.97 -2.09
C VAL A 11 1.12 20.58 -3.30
N LEU A 12 1.55 19.57 -4.06
CA LEU A 12 0.79 19.09 -5.22
C LEU A 12 -0.49 18.41 -4.72
N LEU A 13 -1.66 18.98 -5.04
CA LEU A 13 -2.95 18.45 -4.59
C LEU A 13 -3.16 16.98 -4.92
N LYS A 14 -2.65 16.50 -6.05
CA LYS A 14 -2.68 15.06 -6.40
C LYS A 14 -1.88 14.21 -5.42
N PHE A 15 -0.70 14.69 -5.04
CA PHE A 15 0.17 14.01 -4.08
C PHE A 15 -0.50 13.88 -2.70
N GLU A 16 -1.07 14.99 -2.22
CA GLU A 16 -1.83 15.00 -0.96
C GLU A 16 -3.10 14.12 -1.05
N GLY A 17 -3.77 14.12 -2.21
CA GLY A 17 -4.88 13.21 -2.50
C GLY A 17 -4.48 11.74 -2.37
N ALA A 18 -3.33 11.35 -2.93
CA ALA A 18 -2.81 9.98 -2.81
C ALA A 18 -2.53 9.61 -1.35
N ARG A 19 -1.89 10.50 -0.59
CA ARG A 19 -1.63 10.29 0.85
C ARG A 19 -2.92 10.14 1.65
N ARG A 20 -3.97 10.89 1.32
CA ARG A 20 -5.29 10.77 1.94
C ARG A 20 -5.95 9.44 1.59
N GLN A 21 -5.92 9.03 0.32
CA GLN A 21 -6.48 7.76 -0.13
C GLN A 21 -5.78 6.57 0.56
N LEU A 22 -4.45 6.52 0.56
CA LEU A 22 -3.68 5.48 1.26
C LEU A 22 -3.92 5.50 2.77
N GLY A 23 -4.00 6.68 3.38
CA GLY A 23 -4.29 6.87 4.80
C GLY A 23 -5.66 6.33 5.19
N SER A 24 -6.70 6.71 4.45
CA SER A 24 -8.06 6.23 4.67
C SER A 24 -8.18 4.73 4.41
N ALA A 25 -7.55 4.21 3.36
CA ALA A 25 -7.53 2.77 3.09
C ALA A 25 -6.92 1.98 4.26
N LEU A 26 -5.75 2.41 4.75
CA LEU A 26 -5.09 1.74 5.87
C LEU A 26 -5.91 1.86 7.17
N ALA A 27 -6.58 3.00 7.41
CA ALA A 27 -7.43 3.15 8.59
C ALA A 27 -8.62 2.17 8.56
N LEU A 28 -9.34 2.09 7.43
CA LEU A 28 -10.43 1.13 7.24
C LEU A 28 -9.93 -0.32 7.38
N TYR A 29 -8.76 -0.60 6.82
CA TYR A 29 -8.12 -1.91 6.91
C TYR A 29 -7.83 -2.30 8.36
N LEU A 30 -7.22 -1.38 9.11
CA LEU A 30 -6.89 -1.58 10.51
C LEU A 30 -8.14 -1.80 11.36
N ASP A 31 -9.25 -1.12 11.06
CA ASP A 31 -10.52 -1.24 11.78
C ASP A 31 -11.38 -2.43 11.34
N ASP A 32 -10.86 -3.29 10.45
CA ASP A 32 -11.54 -4.47 9.91
C ASP A 32 -12.87 -4.13 9.22
N LEU A 33 -12.89 -3.00 8.51
CA LEU A 33 -14.04 -2.48 7.76
C LEU A 33 -14.04 -3.00 6.31
N ASP A 34 -14.98 -2.49 5.50
CA ASP A 34 -15.27 -2.98 4.15
C ASP A 34 -14.01 -3.12 3.25
N PRO A 35 -13.64 -4.36 2.84
CA PRO A 35 -12.42 -4.61 2.08
C PRO A 35 -12.47 -4.07 0.66
N VAL A 36 -13.66 -3.86 0.08
CA VAL A 36 -13.80 -3.26 -1.26
C VAL A 36 -13.43 -1.77 -1.21
N SER A 37 -13.93 -1.05 -0.22
CA SER A 37 -13.57 0.36 0.03
C SER A 37 -12.07 0.51 0.29
N VAL A 38 -11.47 -0.38 1.07
CA VAL A 38 -10.01 -0.42 1.27
C VAL A 38 -9.30 -0.55 -0.08
N HIS A 39 -9.69 -1.54 -0.88
CA HIS A 39 -9.04 -1.82 -2.16
C HIS A 39 -9.14 -0.66 -3.14
N CYS A 40 -10.32 -0.05 -3.25
CA CYS A 40 -10.57 1.06 -4.15
C CYS A 40 -9.78 2.32 -3.79
N LEU A 41 -9.70 2.64 -2.49
CA LEU A 41 -8.91 3.76 -1.99
C LEU A 41 -7.41 3.48 -2.16
N ALA A 42 -6.93 2.29 -1.78
CA ALA A 42 -5.53 1.93 -1.93
C ALA A 42 -5.11 1.94 -3.40
N GLY A 43 -5.90 1.34 -4.30
CA GLY A 43 -5.64 1.31 -5.73
C GLY A 43 -5.55 2.70 -6.36
N GLY A 44 -6.47 3.61 -6.00
CA GLY A 44 -6.41 5.01 -6.42
C GLY A 44 -5.14 5.73 -5.92
N GLY A 45 -4.79 5.51 -4.65
CA GLY A 45 -3.58 6.08 -4.05
C GLY A 45 -2.31 5.57 -4.73
N CYS A 46 -2.24 4.26 -4.99
CA CYS A 46 -1.15 3.58 -5.69
C CYS A 46 -0.92 4.17 -7.09
N GLU A 47 -1.98 4.32 -7.91
CA GLU A 47 -1.83 4.84 -9.27
C GLU A 47 -1.18 6.24 -9.29
N VAL A 48 -1.58 7.10 -8.34
CA VAL A 48 -1.04 8.46 -8.26
C VAL A 48 0.39 8.46 -7.71
N ILE A 49 0.68 7.67 -6.67
CA ILE A 49 1.99 7.69 -6.03
C ILE A 49 3.07 7.01 -6.86
N GLU A 50 2.71 5.96 -7.61
CA GLU A 50 3.59 5.29 -8.58
C GLU A 50 4.16 6.30 -9.59
N PHE A 51 3.29 7.15 -10.14
CA PHE A 51 3.71 8.24 -11.04
C PHE A 51 4.69 9.22 -10.38
N TYR A 52 4.47 9.55 -9.10
CA TYR A 52 5.35 10.49 -8.38
C TYR A 52 6.69 9.85 -7.97
N ALA A 53 6.71 8.56 -7.64
CA ALA A 53 7.94 7.82 -7.44
C ALA A 53 8.80 7.83 -8.72
N GLU A 54 8.22 7.52 -9.88
CA GLU A 54 8.92 7.61 -11.18
C GLU A 54 9.41 9.03 -11.47
N LYS A 55 8.53 10.04 -11.28
CA LYS A 55 8.87 11.44 -11.50
C LYS A 55 10.03 11.92 -10.61
N SER A 56 10.22 11.29 -9.44
CA SER A 56 11.35 11.58 -8.54
C SER A 56 12.65 10.88 -8.92
N GLY A 57 12.69 10.16 -10.05
CA GLY A 57 13.85 9.38 -10.50
C GLY A 57 14.06 8.09 -9.70
N ARG A 58 13.07 7.68 -8.90
CA ARG A 58 13.08 6.41 -8.16
C ARG A 58 12.35 5.34 -8.96
N GLN A 59 12.70 4.08 -8.70
CA GLN A 59 12.04 2.93 -9.30
C GLN A 59 10.92 2.44 -8.37
N PRO A 60 9.63 2.52 -8.77
CA PRO A 60 8.52 1.98 -7.99
C PRO A 60 8.66 0.48 -7.74
N PHE A 61 7.89 -0.04 -6.79
CA PHE A 61 7.97 -1.45 -6.37
C PHE A 61 7.79 -2.45 -7.52
N LYS A 62 7.00 -2.12 -8.55
CA LYS A 62 6.85 -2.95 -9.75
C LYS A 62 8.19 -3.27 -10.44
N ASN A 63 9.16 -2.35 -10.39
CA ASN A 63 10.48 -2.56 -10.97
C ASN A 63 11.27 -3.62 -10.20
N HIS A 64 11.08 -3.70 -8.88
CA HIS A 64 11.65 -4.77 -8.08
C HIS A 64 11.05 -6.12 -8.47
N ILE A 65 9.73 -6.21 -8.63
CA ILE A 65 9.05 -7.44 -9.06
C ILE A 65 9.58 -7.91 -10.43
N LEU A 66 9.70 -7.01 -11.41
CA LEU A 66 10.21 -7.34 -12.75
C LEU A 66 11.68 -7.79 -12.72
N ALA A 67 12.48 -7.29 -11.78
CA ALA A 67 13.86 -7.73 -11.63
C ALA A 67 13.96 -9.15 -11.03
N THR A 68 12.95 -9.58 -10.26
CA THR A 68 12.93 -10.89 -9.58
C THR A 68 12.10 -11.96 -10.30
N ALA A 69 11.13 -11.56 -11.13
CA ALA A 69 10.27 -12.45 -11.88
C ALA A 69 10.55 -12.28 -13.38
N SER A 70 11.48 -13.09 -13.91
CA SER A 70 11.94 -13.02 -15.31
C SER A 70 10.85 -13.28 -16.36
N ASP A 71 9.74 -13.87 -15.94
CA ASP A 71 8.73 -14.43 -16.85
C ASP A 71 7.54 -13.48 -17.05
N LEU A 72 7.50 -12.39 -16.30
CA LEU A 72 6.43 -11.39 -16.37
C LEU A 72 6.92 -10.15 -17.12
N ASP A 73 6.16 -9.71 -18.12
CA ASP A 73 6.34 -8.37 -18.67
C ASP A 73 5.64 -7.31 -17.80
N ILE A 74 5.97 -6.04 -18.07
CA ILE A 74 5.45 -4.90 -17.31
C ILE A 74 3.94 -4.69 -17.48
N GLU A 75 3.37 -5.06 -18.63
CA GLU A 75 1.94 -4.89 -18.90
C GLU A 75 1.13 -5.92 -18.14
N GLU A 76 1.59 -7.17 -18.14
CA GLU A 76 1.00 -8.28 -17.42
C GLU A 76 1.05 -8.05 -15.90
N LEU A 77 2.19 -7.58 -15.38
CA LEU A 77 2.31 -7.21 -13.97
C LEU A 77 1.31 -6.10 -13.59
N ARG A 78 1.21 -5.04 -14.41
CA ARG A 78 0.25 -3.95 -14.16
C ARG A 78 -1.18 -4.45 -14.23
N ARG A 79 -1.49 -5.35 -15.16
CA ARG A 79 -2.83 -5.95 -15.30
C ARG A 79 -3.19 -6.74 -14.04
N LEU A 80 -2.29 -7.61 -13.57
CA LEU A 80 -2.48 -8.41 -12.36
C LEU A 80 -2.64 -7.53 -11.11
N GLN A 81 -1.77 -6.53 -10.92
CA GLN A 81 -1.85 -5.62 -9.78
C GLN A 81 -3.15 -4.81 -9.75
N ARG A 82 -3.66 -4.42 -10.92
CA ARG A 82 -4.82 -3.52 -11.04
C ARG A 82 -6.14 -4.25 -11.32
N GLN A 83 -6.15 -5.58 -11.41
CA GLN A 83 -7.32 -6.32 -11.89
C GLN A 83 -8.57 -6.08 -11.04
N TYR A 84 -8.47 -6.24 -9.72
CA TYR A 84 -9.59 -6.06 -8.80
C TYR A 84 -10.03 -4.59 -8.73
N TRP A 85 -9.07 -3.67 -8.61
CA TRP A 85 -9.38 -2.24 -8.63
C TRP A 85 -10.07 -1.80 -9.92
N ASN A 86 -9.62 -2.28 -11.08
CA ASN A 86 -10.26 -1.99 -12.36
C ASN A 86 -11.65 -2.61 -12.46
N ALA A 87 -11.86 -3.82 -11.95
CA ALA A 87 -13.15 -4.47 -11.92
C ALA A 87 -14.16 -3.73 -11.03
N PHE A 88 -13.74 -3.24 -9.86
CA PHE A 88 -14.61 -2.45 -9.00
C PHE A 88 -14.89 -1.04 -9.55
N LYS A 89 -13.90 -0.38 -10.18
CA LYS A 89 -14.03 1.04 -10.56
C LYS A 89 -14.66 1.28 -11.93
N HIS A 90 -14.59 0.31 -12.85
CA HIS A 90 -15.08 0.46 -14.21
C HIS A 90 -16.27 -0.46 -14.46
N ALA A 91 -17.39 0.10 -14.89
CA ALA A 91 -18.54 -0.69 -15.35
C ALA A 91 -18.39 -1.17 -16.81
N THR A 92 -17.51 -0.53 -17.59
CA THR A 92 -17.37 -0.79 -19.03
C THR A 92 -15.93 -0.92 -19.47
N ARG A 93 -15.71 -1.57 -20.62
CA ARG A 93 -14.42 -1.65 -21.32
C ARG A 93 -14.62 -1.39 -22.80
N ARG A 94 -13.55 -0.95 -23.47
CA ARG A 94 -13.56 -0.72 -24.92
C ARG A 94 -13.35 -2.04 -25.66
N ARG A 95 -14.22 -2.36 -26.63
CA ARG A 95 -14.07 -3.49 -27.56
C ARG A 95 -14.20 -2.94 -28.99
N GLY A 96 -13.06 -2.73 -29.64
CA GLY A 96 -13.00 -1.99 -30.91
C GLY A 96 -13.44 -0.53 -30.73
N GLN A 97 -14.47 -0.11 -31.46
CA GLN A 97 -15.02 1.25 -31.36
C GLN A 97 -16.18 1.39 -30.35
N GLN A 98 -16.60 0.28 -29.70
CA GLN A 98 -17.75 0.27 -28.80
C GLN A 98 -17.35 0.16 -27.33
N TRP A 99 -18.18 0.71 -26.45
CA TRP A 99 -18.14 0.44 -25.01
C TRP A 99 -19.08 -0.72 -24.71
N VAL A 100 -18.56 -1.75 -24.05
CA VAL A 100 -19.34 -2.90 -23.61
C VAL A 100 -19.23 -3.03 -22.09
N GLU A 101 -20.28 -3.54 -21.47
CA GLU A 101 -20.27 -3.89 -20.05
C GLU A 101 -19.15 -4.89 -19.75
N ARG A 102 -18.55 -4.75 -18.56
CA ARG A 102 -17.52 -5.68 -18.08
C ARG A 102 -18.20 -6.87 -17.41
N ASP A 103 -17.75 -8.06 -17.79
CA ASP A 103 -18.07 -9.30 -17.10
C ASP A 103 -16.88 -9.65 -16.21
N ASP A 104 -16.94 -9.19 -14.96
CA ASP A 104 -15.90 -9.39 -13.94
C ASP A 104 -16.39 -10.28 -12.79
N GLU A 105 -17.57 -10.91 -12.90
CA GLU A 105 -18.21 -11.68 -11.81
C GLU A 105 -17.28 -12.76 -11.25
N GLU A 106 -16.69 -13.58 -12.12
CA GLU A 106 -15.75 -14.62 -11.72
C GLU A 106 -14.49 -14.05 -11.04
N LEU A 107 -14.01 -12.88 -11.46
CA LEU A 107 -12.87 -12.23 -10.82
C LEU A 107 -13.26 -11.72 -9.43
N LEU A 108 -14.39 -11.03 -9.32
CA LEU A 108 -14.85 -10.40 -8.09
C LEU A 108 -15.25 -11.42 -7.03
N THR A 109 -15.79 -12.58 -7.40
CA THR A 109 -16.06 -13.69 -6.46
C THR A 109 -14.81 -14.25 -5.79
N ARG A 110 -13.62 -14.02 -6.36
CA ARG A 110 -12.33 -14.46 -5.80
C ARG A 110 -11.65 -13.37 -4.97
N PHE A 111 -12.24 -12.18 -4.87
CA PHE A 111 -11.70 -11.10 -4.06
C PHE A 111 -11.90 -11.42 -2.56
N THR A 112 -10.83 -11.27 -1.79
CA THR A 112 -10.80 -11.38 -0.34
C THR A 112 -10.06 -10.18 0.24
N ASP A 113 -10.16 -10.01 1.56
CA ASP A 113 -9.42 -8.95 2.24
C ASP A 113 -7.89 -9.12 2.14
N GLU A 114 -7.38 -10.31 1.80
CA GLU A 114 -5.94 -10.54 1.67
C GLU A 114 -5.30 -9.78 0.50
N GLN A 115 -6.06 -9.53 -0.57
CA GLN A 115 -5.55 -8.68 -1.65
C GLN A 115 -5.22 -7.25 -1.18
N ASN A 116 -5.82 -6.80 -0.07
CA ASN A 116 -5.52 -5.49 0.51
C ASN A 116 -4.09 -5.41 1.09
N ASP A 117 -3.54 -6.54 1.57
CA ASP A 117 -2.18 -6.59 2.15
C ASP A 117 -1.14 -6.12 1.14
N HIS A 118 -1.26 -6.62 -0.10
CA HIS A 118 -0.36 -6.34 -1.19
C HIS A 118 -0.47 -4.89 -1.67
N VAL A 119 -1.68 -4.41 -1.94
CA VAL A 119 -1.87 -3.06 -2.49
C VAL A 119 -1.49 -1.98 -1.47
N LEU A 120 -1.79 -2.18 -0.18
CA LEU A 120 -1.35 -1.28 0.88
C LEU A 120 0.16 -1.29 1.03
N TYR A 121 0.80 -2.47 0.97
CA TYR A 121 2.25 -2.57 1.02
C TYR A 121 2.91 -1.80 -0.14
N ILE A 122 2.47 -2.04 -1.38
CA ILE A 122 3.01 -1.39 -2.58
C ILE A 122 2.81 0.13 -2.51
N GLY A 123 1.59 0.58 -2.21
CA GLY A 123 1.26 2.00 -2.19
C GLY A 123 2.08 2.78 -1.17
N TRP A 124 2.26 2.24 0.03
CA TRP A 124 3.09 2.87 1.05
C TRP A 124 4.59 2.80 0.73
N HIS A 125 5.06 1.70 0.12
CA HIS A 125 6.44 1.60 -0.35
C HIS A 125 6.77 2.72 -1.36
N ASP A 126 5.94 2.87 -2.38
CA ASP A 126 6.11 3.91 -3.40
C ASP A 126 5.96 5.32 -2.81
N TYR A 127 5.07 5.50 -1.82
CA TYR A 127 4.95 6.74 -1.06
C TYR A 127 6.26 7.12 -0.35
N PHE A 128 6.88 6.14 0.30
CA PHE A 128 8.17 6.34 0.94
C PHE A 128 9.27 6.64 -0.08
N LEU A 129 9.30 5.97 -1.24
CA LEU A 129 10.26 6.32 -2.29
C LEU A 129 10.10 7.76 -2.78
N ALA A 130 8.86 8.24 -2.89
CA ALA A 130 8.57 9.60 -3.34
C ALA A 130 8.86 10.68 -2.29
N THR A 131 8.81 10.37 -0.99
CA THR A 131 8.90 11.39 0.09
C THR A 131 10.07 11.22 1.04
N GLY A 132 10.61 10.00 1.12
CA GLY A 132 11.51 9.51 2.16
C GLY A 132 10.90 9.47 3.57
N THR A 133 9.57 9.56 3.69
CA THR A 133 8.86 9.49 4.98
C THR A 133 7.62 8.61 4.89
N MET A 134 7.17 8.06 6.01
CA MET A 134 5.97 7.22 6.07
C MET A 134 5.31 7.37 7.45
N PRO A 135 3.96 7.39 7.53
CA PRO A 135 3.28 7.39 8.83
C PRO A 135 3.57 6.07 9.57
N ILE A 136 3.54 6.11 10.89
CA ILE A 136 3.96 4.96 11.70
C ILE A 136 3.08 3.72 11.48
N GLU A 137 1.81 3.91 11.15
CA GLU A 137 0.89 2.83 10.84
C GLU A 137 1.32 2.07 9.59
N ALA A 138 1.77 2.81 8.59
CA ALA A 138 2.25 2.21 7.36
C ALA A 138 3.61 1.54 7.55
N GLN A 139 4.49 2.09 8.39
CA GLN A 139 5.75 1.42 8.75
C GLN A 139 5.50 0.10 9.48
N ALA A 140 4.60 0.09 10.47
CA ALA A 140 4.19 -1.13 11.17
C ALA A 140 3.53 -2.13 10.22
N HIS A 141 2.69 -1.66 9.28
CA HIS A 141 2.10 -2.49 8.24
C HIS A 141 3.16 -3.13 7.33
N GLN A 142 4.23 -2.42 6.95
CA GLN A 142 5.34 -2.99 6.18
C GLN A 142 6.03 -4.13 6.94
N ALA A 143 6.29 -3.94 8.24
CA ALA A 143 6.88 -4.98 9.08
C ALA A 143 5.94 -6.19 9.25
N TRP A 144 4.66 -5.94 9.47
CA TRP A 144 3.61 -6.96 9.57
C TRP A 144 3.45 -7.74 8.28
N TYR A 145 3.52 -7.07 7.13
CA TYR A 145 3.45 -7.70 5.82
C TYR A 145 4.61 -8.66 5.61
N ILE A 146 5.84 -8.27 5.98
CA ILE A 146 7.01 -9.14 5.88
C ILE A 146 6.87 -10.36 6.81
N ALA A 147 6.35 -10.18 8.02
CA ALA A 147 6.04 -11.29 8.91
C ALA A 147 4.97 -12.23 8.35
N LYS A 148 3.96 -11.70 7.63
CA LYS A 148 2.89 -12.52 7.01
C LYS A 148 3.34 -13.22 5.72
N TYR A 149 4.30 -12.65 5.00
CA TYR A 149 4.79 -13.14 3.71
C TYR A 149 6.32 -13.26 3.72
N PRO A 150 6.90 -14.10 4.59
CA PRO A 150 8.35 -14.22 4.74
C PRO A 150 9.04 -14.65 3.45
N GLU A 151 8.34 -15.39 2.58
CA GLU A 151 8.84 -15.81 1.27
C GLU A 151 9.06 -14.64 0.28
N LYS A 152 8.52 -13.45 0.59
CA LYS A 152 8.73 -12.22 -0.19
C LYS A 152 9.89 -11.38 0.32
N LEU A 153 10.48 -11.74 1.45
CA LEU A 153 11.68 -11.11 1.95
C LEU A 153 12.88 -11.60 1.14
N ASN A 154 13.86 -10.71 0.92
CA ASN A 154 15.14 -11.12 0.34
C ASN A 154 15.76 -12.23 1.21
N PRO A 155 16.16 -13.40 0.65
CA PRO A 155 16.67 -14.53 1.41
C PRO A 155 17.94 -14.22 2.21
N ASP A 156 18.69 -13.17 1.85
CA ASP A 156 19.88 -12.71 2.59
C ASP A 156 19.53 -11.88 3.84
N ARG A 157 18.23 -11.61 4.09
CA ARG A 157 17.75 -10.86 5.25
C ARG A 157 17.11 -11.80 6.25
N SER A 158 17.43 -11.61 7.53
CA SER A 158 16.80 -12.36 8.61
C SER A 158 15.34 -11.93 8.81
N ILE A 159 14.45 -12.92 8.89
CA ILE A 159 13.04 -12.74 9.27
C ILE A 159 12.86 -12.51 10.77
N GLU A 160 13.84 -12.88 11.59
CA GLU A 160 13.76 -12.88 13.06
C GLU A 160 13.24 -11.57 13.68
N PRO A 161 13.62 -10.35 13.21
CA PRO A 161 13.09 -9.12 13.78
C PRO A 161 11.57 -8.97 13.58
N PHE A 162 11.05 -9.45 12.45
CA PHE A 162 9.64 -9.37 12.10
C PHE A 162 8.83 -10.42 12.86
N ASP A 163 9.34 -11.65 12.98
CA ASP A 163 8.75 -12.71 13.79
C ASP A 163 8.67 -12.33 15.27
N ARG A 164 9.71 -11.65 15.78
CA ARG A 164 9.72 -11.15 17.16
C ARG A 164 8.65 -10.08 17.38
N LEU A 165 8.40 -9.23 16.38
CA LEU A 165 7.39 -8.19 16.46
C LEU A 165 5.96 -8.73 16.28
N PHE A 166 5.79 -9.79 15.48
CA PHE A 166 4.52 -10.42 15.16
C PHE A 166 4.58 -11.94 15.35
N PRO A 167 4.68 -12.43 16.59
CA PRO A 167 4.84 -13.86 16.85
C PRO A 167 3.60 -14.66 16.43
N ASN A 168 3.82 -15.81 15.80
CA ASN A 168 2.78 -16.77 15.39
C ASN A 168 1.70 -16.20 14.46
N LEU A 169 2.01 -15.15 13.68
CA LEU A 169 1.03 -14.44 12.86
C LEU A 169 0.24 -15.35 11.90
N HIS A 170 0.87 -16.39 11.36
CA HIS A 170 0.24 -17.35 10.45
C HIS A 170 -0.81 -18.26 11.11
N ALA A 171 -0.73 -18.45 12.43
CA ALA A 171 -1.70 -19.27 13.18
C ALA A 171 -2.93 -18.45 13.62
N CYS A 172 -2.85 -17.12 13.54
CA CYS A 172 -3.93 -16.22 13.91
C CYS A 172 -5.01 -16.13 12.82
N THR A 173 -6.25 -15.96 13.26
CA THR A 173 -7.36 -15.52 12.39
C THR A 173 -7.08 -14.14 11.81
N ARG A 174 -7.79 -13.77 10.73
CA ARG A 174 -7.61 -12.48 10.07
C ARG A 174 -7.79 -11.28 11.03
N THR A 175 -8.81 -11.32 11.87
CA THR A 175 -9.08 -10.29 12.87
C THR A 175 -7.97 -10.21 13.92
N GLU A 176 -7.43 -11.34 14.37
CA GLU A 176 -6.29 -11.40 15.29
C GLU A 176 -5.01 -10.85 14.65
N GLN A 177 -4.76 -11.17 13.38
CA GLN A 177 -3.62 -10.61 12.63
C GLN A 177 -3.70 -9.08 12.56
N LYS A 178 -4.88 -8.51 12.31
CA LYS A 178 -5.06 -7.05 12.32
C LYS A 178 -4.99 -6.46 13.72
N ALA A 179 -5.44 -7.20 14.74
CA ALA A 179 -5.30 -6.79 16.13
C ALA A 179 -3.83 -6.70 16.57
N SER A 180 -2.97 -7.65 16.17
CA SER A 180 -1.53 -7.59 16.45
C SER A 180 -0.86 -6.39 15.77
N LEU A 181 -1.24 -6.08 14.52
CA LEU A 181 -0.81 -4.86 13.83
C LEU A 181 -1.21 -3.60 14.60
N ARG A 182 -2.48 -3.49 15.04
CA ARG A 182 -2.93 -2.35 15.88
C ARG A 182 -2.17 -2.25 17.21
N ASN A 183 -1.80 -3.37 17.84
CA ASN A 183 -0.99 -3.37 19.05
C ASN A 183 0.42 -2.80 18.77
N SER A 184 1.08 -3.30 17.73
CA SER A 184 2.42 -2.83 17.31
C SER A 184 2.42 -1.33 17.00
N ILE A 185 1.37 -0.82 16.35
CA ILE A 185 1.19 0.61 16.10
C ILE A 185 1.11 1.41 17.41
N ARG A 186 0.34 0.93 18.40
CA ARG A 186 0.22 1.60 19.71
C ARG A 186 1.55 1.66 20.45
N GLU A 187 2.31 0.57 20.42
CA GLU A 187 3.64 0.51 21.02
C GLU A 187 4.61 1.47 20.32
N ALA A 188 4.64 1.45 18.99
CA ALA A 188 5.51 2.31 18.19
C ALA A 188 5.18 3.80 18.39
N ARG A 189 3.89 4.17 18.44
CA ARG A 189 3.44 5.54 18.77
C ARG A 189 3.87 6.00 20.15
N SER A 190 4.02 5.07 21.10
CA SER A 190 4.44 5.36 22.46
C SER A 190 5.96 5.46 22.61
N ASN A 191 6.73 5.11 21.57
CA ASN A 191 8.18 5.15 21.57
C ASN A 191 8.69 6.50 21.00
N PRO A 192 9.31 7.36 21.83
CA PRO A 192 9.80 8.67 21.38
C PRO A 192 10.90 8.59 20.33
N ASP A 193 11.74 7.56 20.35
CA ASP A 193 12.83 7.40 19.38
C ASP A 193 12.27 7.07 17.99
N VAL A 194 11.26 6.19 17.94
CA VAL A 194 10.56 5.85 16.69
C VAL A 194 9.81 7.05 16.13
N MET A 195 9.08 7.78 16.99
CA MET A 195 8.30 8.94 16.56
C MET A 195 9.17 10.16 16.24
N SER A 196 10.36 10.24 16.83
CA SER A 196 11.31 11.33 16.54
C SER A 196 12.11 11.09 15.27
N HIS A 197 12.21 9.85 14.80
CA HIS A 197 12.97 9.47 13.62
C HIS A 197 12.61 10.31 12.38
N PRO A 198 13.61 10.80 11.60
CA PRO A 198 13.37 11.72 10.49
C PRO A 198 12.55 11.14 9.33
N GLN A 199 12.41 9.82 9.26
CA GLN A 199 11.59 9.14 8.26
C GLN A 199 10.14 8.90 8.74
N THR A 200 9.81 9.24 9.98
CA THR A 200 8.45 9.13 10.50
C THR A 200 7.65 10.37 10.15
N ASP A 201 6.62 10.20 9.32
CA ASP A 201 5.61 11.23 9.08
C ASP A 201 4.71 11.32 10.32
N ARG A 202 4.84 12.42 11.07
CA ARG A 202 4.10 12.64 12.33
C ARG A 202 2.67 13.11 12.13
N ARG A 203 2.23 13.33 10.88
CA ARG A 203 0.85 13.71 10.59
C ARG A 203 -0.09 12.52 10.87
N PRO A 204 -1.37 12.77 11.21
CA PRO A 204 -2.35 11.70 11.39
C PRO A 204 -2.45 10.76 10.17
N LEU A 205 -2.80 9.50 10.41
CA LEU A 205 -3.03 8.55 9.31
C LEU A 205 -4.14 9.04 8.37
N VAL A 206 -5.30 9.39 8.92
CA VAL A 206 -6.39 10.06 8.19
C VAL A 206 -6.24 11.56 8.39
N LEU A 207 -5.99 12.28 7.30
CA LEU A 207 -5.82 13.72 7.35
C LEU A 207 -7.18 14.43 7.36
N PRO A 208 -7.36 15.47 8.18
CA PRO A 208 -8.58 16.26 8.15
C PRO A 208 -8.76 16.94 6.80
N TRP A 209 -10.01 17.12 6.38
CA TRP A 209 -10.31 18.00 5.26
C TRP A 209 -10.08 19.45 5.72
N PRO A 210 -9.34 20.26 4.95
CA PRO A 210 -9.06 21.65 5.30
C PRO A 210 -10.30 22.54 5.25
#